data_AF-R7U0R5-F1
#
_entry.id   AF-R7U0R5-F1
#
_cell.length_a   1.000
_cell.length_b   1.000
_cell.length_c   1.000
_cell.angle_alpha   90.00
_cell.angle_beta   90.00
_cell.angle_gamma   90.00
#
_symmetry.space_group_name_H-M   'P 1'
#
loop_
_entity.id
_entity.type
_entity.pdbx_description
1 polymer ?
#
loop_
_entity_poly.entity_id
_entity_poly.type
_entity_poly.pdbx_seq_one_letter_code
_entity_poly.pdbx_strand_id
1 'polypeptide(L)' 'HSTVQCTFVLNETIQYYLNGGNTVHVMLLDASRAFERVEFVKLFTVLCSKGMCPVVARILANMYIMQQFRVRWQTETSD' A
#
# COMPACT_ATOMS: atom_id res chain seq x y z
N HIS A 1 -9.05 6.26 -7.67
CA HIS A 1 -8.94 7.72 -7.45
C HIS A 1 -7.54 8.17 -7.02
N SER A 2 -6.91 7.57 -6.01
CA SER A 2 -5.57 8.00 -5.52
C SER A 2 -4.42 7.88 -6.55
N THR A 3 -4.32 6.77 -7.28
CA THR A 3 -3.23 6.52 -8.24
C THR A 3 -3.23 7.47 -9.44
N VAL A 4 -4.40 7.88 -9.94
CA VAL A 4 -4.51 8.81 -11.08
C VAL A 4 -3.92 10.18 -10.73
N GLN A 5 -4.17 10.66 -9.51
CA GLN A 5 -3.65 11.93 -9.03
C GLN A 5 -2.12 11.89 -8.87
N CYS A 6 -1.56 10.80 -8.34
CA CYS A 6 -0.11 10.62 -8.27
C CYS A 6 0.54 10.59 -9.66
N THR A 7 -0.06 9.88 -10.61
CA THR A 7 0.44 9.85 -12.00
C THR A 7 0.41 11.22 -12.64
N PHE A 8 -0.65 12.00 -12.40
CA PHE A 8 -0.75 13.37 -12.90
C PHE A 8 0.36 14.27 -12.36
N VAL A 9 0.57 14.28 -11.04
CA VAL A 9 1.63 15.08 -10.39
C VAL A 9 3.02 14.67 -10.89
N LEU A 10 3.27 13.36 -11.06
CA LEU A 10 4.52 12.87 -11.61
C LEU A 10 4.75 13.40 -13.04
N ASN A 11 3.73 13.36 -13.89
CA ASN A 11 3.82 13.86 -15.27
C ASN A 11 4.12 15.37 -15.31
N GLU A 12 3.43 16.17 -14.49
CA GLU A 12 3.70 17.61 -14.38
C GLU A 12 5.13 17.88 -13.91
N THR A 13 5.62 17.11 -12.95
CA THR A 13 7.00 17.22 -12.45
C THR A 13 8.00 16.90 -13.55
N ILE A 14 7.77 15.84 -14.34
CA ILE A 14 8.63 15.48 -15.48
C ILE A 14 8.63 16.61 -16.51
N GLN A 15 7.45 17.12 -16.88
CA GLN A 15 7.33 18.20 -17.87
C GLN A 15 8.04 19.48 -17.42
N TYR A 16 7.96 19.83 -16.14
CA TYR A 16 8.66 20.99 -15.58
C TYR A 16 10.18 20.94 -15.83
N TYR A 17 10.82 19.81 -15.53
CA TYR A 17 12.28 19.67 -15.70
C TYR A 17 12.69 19.52 -17.17
N LEU A 18 11.88 18.85 -17.99
CA LEU A 18 12.11 18.76 -19.44
C LEU A 18 12.04 20.13 -20.13
N ASN A 19 11.07 20.97 -19.75
CA ASN A 19 10.92 22.33 -20.28
C ASN A 19 12.11 23.23 -19.87
N GLY A 20 12.78 22.92 -18.76
CA GLY A 20 14.01 23.57 -18.34
C GLY A 20 15.28 23.07 -19.06
N GLY A 21 15.14 22.17 -20.06
CA GLY A 21 16.25 21.59 -20.80
C GLY A 21 17.05 20.52 -20.05
N ASN A 22 16.55 20.06 -18.89
CA ASN A 22 17.21 19.01 -18.12
C ASN A 22 16.75 17.62 -18.58
N THR A 23 17.64 16.63 -18.47
CA THR A 23 17.30 15.23 -18.69
C THR A 23 16.71 14.61 -17.42
N VAL A 24 15.52 14.01 -17.54
CA VAL A 24 14.83 13.34 -16.44
C VAL A 24 14.99 11.83 -16.58
N HIS A 25 15.43 11.16 -15.51
CA HIS A 25 15.48 9.71 -15.42
C HIS A 25 14.45 9.22 -14.42
N VAL A 26 13.63 8.24 -14.82
CA VAL A 26 12.55 7.68 -13.99
C VAL A 26 12.84 6.21 -13.71
N MET A 27 12.73 5.81 -12.44
CA MET A 27 12.76 4.41 -12.01
C MET A 27 11.41 4.07 -11.39
N LEU A 28 10.80 2.99 -11.86
CA LEU A 28 9.54 2.48 -11.33
C LEU A 28 9.82 1.22 -10.51
N LEU A 29 9.45 1.25 -9.22
CA LEU A 29 9.54 0.10 -8.34
C LEU A 29 8.20 -0.64 -8.34
N ASP A 30 8.23 -1.92 -8.73
CA ASP A 30 7.06 -2.78 -8.55
C ASP A 30 6.93 -3.18 -7.07
N ALA A 31 5.97 -2.55 -6.39
CA ALA A 31 5.61 -2.82 -5.00
C ALA A 31 4.29 -3.61 -4.90
N SER A 32 3.95 -4.39 -5.92
CA SER A 32 2.81 -5.30 -5.89
C SER A 32 2.90 -6.24 -4.69
N ARG A 33 1.83 -6.31 -3.88
CA ARG A 33 1.74 -7.05 -2.61
C ARG A 33 2.58 -6.49 -1.45
N ALA A 34 2.99 -5.22 -1.50
CA ALA A 34 3.71 -4.59 -0.38
C ALA A 34 2.96 -4.70 0.96
N PHE A 35 1.63 -4.64 0.95
CA PHE A 35 0.80 -4.78 2.16
C PHE A 35 0.82 -6.20 2.76
N GLU A 36 1.01 -7.23 1.95
CA GLU A 36 1.09 -8.61 2.44
C GLU A 36 2.46 -8.92 3.05
N ARG A 37 3.50 -8.16 2.69
CA ARG A 37 4.87 -8.32 3.18
C ARG A 37 5.14 -7.53 4.46
N VAL A 38 4.13 -6.83 5.01
CA VAL A 38 4.30 -6.03 6.22
C VAL A 38 4.46 -6.96 7.42
N GLU A 39 5.50 -6.72 8.21
CA GLU A 39 5.71 -7.42 9.47
C GLU A 39 4.75 -6.83 10.53
N PHE A 40 3.82 -7.66 11.00
CA PHE A 40 2.71 -7.21 11.85
C PHE A 40 3.15 -6.67 13.20
N VAL A 41 4.21 -7.23 13.81
CA VAL A 41 4.70 -6.75 15.11
C VAL A 41 5.20 -5.32 14.98
N LYS A 42 6.02 -5.02 13.96
CA LYS A 42 6.48 -3.66 13.63
C LYS A 42 5.32 -2.73 13.33
N LEU A 43 4.35 -3.18 12.53
CA LEU A 43 3.16 -2.37 12.20
C LEU A 43 2.42 -1.93 13.47
N PHE A 44 2.01 -2.86 14.32
CA PHE A 44 1.25 -2.53 15.52
C PHE A 44 2.08 -1.83 16.58
N THR A 45 3.40 -2.07 16.65
CA THR A 45 4.31 -1.29 17.50
C THR A 45 4.34 0.18 17.09
N VAL A 46 4.41 0.46 15.79
CA VAL A 46 4.38 1.84 15.25
C VAL A 46 3.01 2.49 15.44
N LEU A 47 1.92 1.73 15.30
CA LEU A 47 0.57 2.27 15.53
C LEU A 47 0.36 2.65 17.00
N CYS A 48 0.79 1.80 17.94
CA CYS A 48 0.76 2.10 19.36
C CYS A 48 1.64 3.31 19.71
N SER A 49 2.85 3.42 19.14
CA SER A 49 3.74 4.57 19.40
C SER A 49 3.20 5.88 18.85
N LYS A 50 2.35 5.84 17.82
CA LYS A 50 1.62 6.99 17.28
C LYS A 50 0.34 7.34 18.04
N GLY A 51 0.11 6.74 19.21
CA GLY A 51 -1.03 7.07 20.08
C GLY A 51 -2.31 6.29 19.77
N MET A 52 -2.23 5.18 19.03
CA MET A 52 -3.38 4.31 18.86
C MET A 52 -3.77 3.63 20.17
N CYS A 53 -5.07 3.60 20.48
CA CYS A 53 -5.58 2.87 21.63
C CYS A 53 -5.21 1.38 21.53
N PRO A 54 -4.57 0.78 22.56
CA PRO A 54 -4.17 -0.63 22.55
C PRO A 54 -5.33 -1.61 22.33
N VAL A 55 -6.55 -1.24 22.71
CA VAL A 55 -7.76 -2.07 22.46
C VAL A 55 -8.08 -2.11 20.98
N VAL A 56 -8.04 -0.95 20.30
CA VAL A 56 -8.28 -0.86 18.85
C VAL A 56 -7.18 -1.60 18.09
N ALA A 57 -5.91 -1.41 18.49
CA ALA A 57 -4.78 -2.14 17.92
C ALA A 57 -4.94 -3.66 18.06
N ARG A 58 -5.44 -4.14 19.20
CA ARG A 58 -5.69 -5.57 19.44
C ARG A 58 -6.82 -6.12 18.58
N ILE A 59 -7.91 -5.37 18.40
CA ILE A 59 -9.01 -5.77 17.51
C ILE A 59 -8.50 -5.86 16.07
N LEU A 60 -7.76 -4.85 15.62
CA LEU A 60 -7.16 -4.83 14.28
C LEU A 60 -6.20 -6.00 14.09
N ALA A 61 -5.32 -6.29 15.03
CA ALA A 61 -4.41 -7.42 14.94
C ALA A 61 -5.16 -8.75 14.79
N ASN A 62 -6.25 -8.94 15.54
CA ASN A 62 -7.12 -10.11 15.41
C ASN A 62 -7.78 -10.19 14.02
N MET A 63 -8.25 -9.06 13.48
CA MET A 63 -8.83 -9.02 12.13
C MET A 63 -7.82 -9.39 11.05
N TYR A 64 -6.58 -8.93 11.17
CA TYR A 64 -5.50 -9.24 10.22
C TYR A 64 -5.09 -10.73 10.27
N ILE A 65 -5.10 -11.35 11.46
CA ILE A 65 -4.71 -12.76 11.63
C ILE A 65 -5.83 -13.71 11.22
N MET A 66 -7.08 -13.39 11.56
CA MET A 66 -8.24 -14.26 11.29
C MET A 66 -8.83 -14.08 9.90
N GLN A 67 -8.22 -13.28 9.04
CA GLN A 67 -8.73 -13.03 7.69
C GLN A 67 -8.71 -14.32 6.86
N GLN A 68 -9.89 -14.74 6.39
CA GLN A 68 -10.05 -15.86 5.47
C GLN A 68 -10.42 -15.32 4.10
N PHE A 69 -9.79 -15.85 3.04
CA PHE A 69 -10.12 -15.51 1.67
C PHE A 69 -10.65 -16.74 0.97
N ARG A 70 -11.81 -16.58 0.33
CA ARG A 70 -12.40 -17.60 -0.51
C ARG A 70 -12.38 -17.14 -1.95
N VAL A 71 -11.89 -17.99 -2.84
CA VAL A 71 -11.61 -17.61 -4.22
C VAL A 71 -12.42 -18.46 -5.19
N ARG A 72 -13.21 -17.80 -6.04
CA ARG A 72 -14.15 -18.45 -6.97
C ARG A 72 -13.65 -18.44 -8.39
N TRP A 73 -13.09 -19.56 -8.85
CA TRP A 73 -12.63 -19.75 -10.22
C TRP A 73 -13.79 -20.28 -11.06
N GLN A 74 -14.37 -19.40 -11.88
CA GLN A 74 -15.57 -19.69 -12.67
C GLN A 74 -16.74 -20.12 -11.76
N THR A 75 -17.10 -21.40 -11.78
CA THR A 75 -18.17 -22.00 -10.98
C THR A 75 -17.66 -22.71 -9.72
N GLU A 76 -16.35 -22.93 -9.62
CA GLU A 76 -15.75 -23.59 -8.45
C GLU A 76 -15.25 -22.57 -7.45
N THR A 77 -15.51 -22.83 -6.18
CA THR A 77 -15.08 -21.96 -5.09
C THR A 77 -14.15 -22.75 -4.19
N SER A 78 -12.99 -22.18 -3.84
CA SER A 78 -12.11 -22.77 -2.84
C SER A 78 -12.85 -22.91 -1.50
N ASP A 79 -12.53 -23.91 -0.69
CA ASP A 79 -13.08 -24.01 0.67
C ASP A 79 -12.52 -22.92 1.60
#